data_AF-A0A223KLW2-F1
#
_entry.id   AF-A0A223KLW2-F1
#
_cell.length_a   1.000
_cell.length_b   1.000
_cell.length_c   1.000
_cell.angle_alpha   90.00
_cell.angle_beta   90.00
_cell.angle_gamma   90.00
#
_symmetry.space_group_name_H-M   'P 1'
#
loop_
_entity.id
_entity.type
_entity.pdbx_description
1 polymer ?
#
loop_
_entity_poly.entity_id
_entity_poly.type
_entity_poly.pdbx_seq_one_letter_code
_entity_poly.pdbx_strand_id
1 'polypeptide(L)' 'MGVIKTILFILSIIFLLGGVNFFLASKRGGVYPSRKVLQERALVLGGAGGILFLLSILILWIF' A
#
# COMPACT_ATOMS: atom_id res chain seq x y z
N MET A 1 6.88 -22.45 -5.62
CA MET A 1 5.54 -21.85 -5.45
C MET A 1 5.35 -21.08 -4.14
N GLY A 2 5.63 -21.66 -2.95
CA GLY A 2 5.31 -21.00 -1.67
C GLY A 2 6.03 -19.67 -1.41
N VAL A 3 7.33 -19.59 -1.70
CA VAL A 3 8.16 -18.40 -1.43
C VAL A 3 7.68 -17.16 -2.19
N ILE A 4 7.26 -17.31 -3.44
CA ILE A 4 6.75 -16.20 -4.26
C ILE A 4 5.46 -15.64 -3.67
N LYS A 5 4.56 -16.51 -3.17
CA LYS A 5 3.33 -16.10 -2.47
C LYS A 5 3.66 -15.27 -1.23
N THR A 6 4.62 -15.73 -0.43
CA THR A 6 5.06 -15.03 0.79
C THR A 6 5.68 -13.67 0.47
N ILE A 7 6.53 -13.58 -0.56
CA ILE A 7 7.16 -12.32 -0.98
C ILE A 7 6.11 -11.32 -1.47
N LEU A 8 5.17 -11.75 -2.33
CA LEU A 8 4.07 -10.91 -2.80
C LEU A 8 3.21 -10.38 -1.66
N PHE A 9 2.88 -11.24 -0.69
CA PHE A 9 2.11 -10.87 0.48
C PHE A 9 2.84 -9.84 1.34
N ILE A 10 4.12 -10.06 1.64
CA ILE A 10 4.94 -9.10 2.41
C ILE A 10 5.05 -7.76 1.67
N LEU A 11 5.28 -7.79 0.35
CA LEU A 11 5.39 -6.58 -0.47
C LEU A 11 4.09 -5.76 -0.44
N SER A 12 2.94 -6.44 -0.51
CA SER A 12 1.63 -5.77 -0.44
C SER A 12 1.41 -5.06 0.90
N ILE A 13 1.83 -5.68 2.01
CA ILE A 13 1.76 -5.07 3.36
C ILE A 13 2.65 -3.83 3.44
N ILE A 14 3.87 -3.89 2.91
CA ILE A 14 4.80 -2.74 2.91
C ILE A 14 4.17 -1.55 2.15
N PHE A 15 3.54 -1.81 1.00
CA PHE A 15 2.87 -0.78 0.22
C PHE A 15 1.67 -0.18 0.95
N LEU A 16 0.87 -1.00 1.62
CA LEU A 16 -0.25 -0.54 2.45
C LEU A 16 0.24 0.33 3.61
N LEU A 17 1.28 -0.09 4.32
CA LEU A 17 1.89 0.69 5.41
C LEU A 17 2.47 2.02 4.89
N GLY A 18 3.11 2.01 3.72
CA GLY A 18 3.58 3.22 3.05
C GLY A 18 2.43 4.18 2.73
N GLY A 19 1.31 3.66 2.19
CA GLY A 19 0.10 4.44 1.92
C GLY A 19 -0.51 5.05 3.18
N VAL A 20 -0.62 4.28 4.27
CA VAL A 20 -1.10 4.77 5.57
C VAL A 20 -0.18 5.85 6.14
N ASN A 21 1.14 5.69 6.00
CA ASN A 21 2.10 6.68 6.47
C ASN A 21 1.91 8.02 5.73
N PHE A 22 1.78 8.01 4.40
CA PHE A 22 1.49 9.22 3.62
C PHE A 22 0.12 9.81 3.97
N PHE A 23 -0.88 8.98 4.24
CA PHE A 23 -2.20 9.43 4.67
C PHE A 23 -2.16 10.15 6.02
N LEU A 24 -1.49 9.56 7.02
CA LEU A 24 -1.29 10.16 8.34
C LEU A 24 -0.46 11.44 8.25
N ALA A 25 0.58 11.45 7.42
CA ALA A 25 1.37 12.65 7.16
C ALA A 25 0.54 13.76 6.51
N SER A 26 -0.45 13.44 5.67
CA SER A 26 -1.36 14.42 5.07
C SER A 26 -2.29 15.12 6.09
N LYS A 27 -2.56 14.45 7.23
CA LYS A 27 -3.42 14.99 8.29
C LYS A 27 -2.68 15.94 9.23
N ARG A 28 -1.34 15.94 9.22
CA ARG A 28 -0.54 16.86 10.03
C ARG A 28 -0.70 18.30 9.53
N GLY A 29 -0.77 19.26 10.46
CA GLY A 29 -0.87 20.70 10.15
C GLY A 29 0.46 21.28 9.67
N GLY A 30 0.42 22.28 8.78
CA GLY A 30 1.62 23.01 8.36
C GLY A 30 2.65 22.22 7.54
N VAL A 31 2.28 21.07 6.98
CA VAL A 31 3.22 20.19 6.28
C VAL A 31 3.41 20.62 4.83
N TYR A 32 4.69 20.76 4.43
CA TYR A 32 5.13 20.72 3.04
C TYR A 32 5.67 19.32 2.73
N PRO A 33 5.38 18.72 1.56
CA PRO A 33 4.59 19.24 0.44
C PRO A 33 3.08 19.29 0.73
N SER A 34 2.29 19.89 -0.16
CA SER A 34 0.87 20.17 0.07
C SER A 34 0.06 18.91 0.40
N ARG A 35 -1.00 19.08 1.22
CA ARG A 35 -1.87 17.96 1.65
C ARG A 35 -2.40 17.12 0.50
N LYS A 36 -2.74 17.75 -0.63
CA LYS A 36 -3.24 17.08 -1.84
C LYS A 36 -2.20 16.10 -2.41
N VAL A 37 -0.93 16.52 -2.49
CA VAL A 37 0.16 15.66 -2.99
C VAL A 37 0.40 14.47 -2.07
N LEU A 38 0.34 14.65 -0.74
CA LEU A 38 0.45 13.52 0.18
C LEU A 38 -0.73 12.57 0.08
N GLN A 39 -1.95 13.08 -0.12
CA GLN A 39 -3.14 12.25 -0.31
C GLN A 39 -3.09 11.46 -1.61
N GLU A 40 -2.68 12.07 -2.72
CA GLU A 40 -2.48 11.35 -3.99
C GLU A 40 -1.46 10.23 -3.84
N ARG A 41 -0.31 10.50 -3.19
CA ARG A 41 0.70 9.48 -2.92
C ARG A 41 0.17 8.36 -2.03
N ALA A 42 -0.61 8.70 -1.00
CA ALA A 42 -1.26 7.72 -0.15
C ALA A 42 -2.26 6.86 -0.92
N LEU A 43 -3.02 7.45 -1.84
CA LEU A 43 -4.02 6.78 -2.65
C LEU A 43 -3.37 5.87 -3.70
N VAL A 44 -2.28 6.32 -4.33
CA VAL A 44 -1.50 5.51 -5.27
C VAL A 44 -0.80 4.35 -4.57
N LEU A 45 -0.06 4.60 -3.48
CA LEU A 45 0.62 3.53 -2.75
C LEU A 45 -0.37 2.56 -2.08
N GLY A 46 -1.37 3.10 -1.40
CA GLY A 46 -2.40 2.31 -0.72
C GLY A 46 -3.26 1.53 -1.70
N GLY A 47 -3.62 2.14 -2.83
CA GLY A 47 -4.36 1.49 -3.91
C GLY A 47 -3.55 0.37 -4.56
N ALA A 48 -2.29 0.62 -4.92
CA ALA A 48 -1.39 -0.40 -5.46
C ALA A 48 -1.18 -1.55 -4.46
N GLY A 49 -0.97 -1.23 -3.18
CA GLY A 49 -0.85 -2.22 -2.11
C GLY A 49 -2.12 -3.05 -1.92
N GLY A 50 -3.29 -2.43 -1.98
CA GLY A 50 -4.58 -3.12 -1.87
C GLY A 50 -4.84 -4.06 -3.06
N ILE A 51 -4.53 -3.62 -4.28
CA ILE A 51 -4.63 -4.47 -5.48
C ILE A 51 -3.67 -5.66 -5.37
N LEU A 52 -2.41 -5.42 -5.00
CA LEU A 52 -1.41 -6.48 -4.79
C LEU A 52 -1.83 -7.47 -3.70
N PHE A 53 -2.44 -6.99 -2.62
CA PHE A 53 -2.93 -7.81 -1.53
C PHE A 53 -4.08 -8.72 -2.00
N LEU A 54 -5.07 -8.17 -2.72
CA LEU A 54 -6.16 -8.94 -3.31
C LEU A 54 -5.63 -9.99 -4.31
N LEU A 55 -4.67 -9.60 -5.16
CA LEU A 55 -4.05 -10.52 -6.12
C LEU A 55 -3.31 -11.65 -5.40
N SER A 56 -2.59 -11.34 -4.32
CA SER A 56 -1.90 -12.34 -3.49
C SER A 56 -2.87 -13.31 -2.83
N ILE A 57 -4.03 -12.85 -2.36
CA ILE A 57 -5.07 -13.71 -1.78
C ILE A 57 -5.65 -14.64 -2.84
N LEU A 58 -5.97 -14.11 -4.03
CA LEU A 58 -6.49 -14.92 -5.13
C LEU A 58 -5.50 -16.01 -5.55
N ILE A 59 -4.22 -15.67 -5.67
CA ILE A 59 -3.16 -16.64 -5.99
C ILE A 59 -3.03 -17.70 -4.88
N LEU A 60 -3.16 -17.31 -3.61
CA LEU A 60 -3.10 -18.24 -2.49
C LEU A 60 -4.31 -19.19 -2.43
N TRP A 61 -5.47 -18.73 -2.91
CA TRP A 61 -6.69 -19.54 -2.92
C TRP A 61 -6.73 -20.52 -4.10
N ILE A 62 -6.18 -20.14 -5.25
CA ILE A 62 -6.25 -20.93 -6.49
C ILE A 62 -5.14 -21.98 -6.63
N PHE A 63 -4.00 -21.80 -5.93
CA PHE A 63 -2.81 -22.68 -5.95
C PHE A 63 -2.38 -23.10 -4.56
#